data_AF-A0A498P1Y4-F1
#
_entry.id   AF-A0A498P1Y4-F1
#
_cell.length_a   1.000
_cell.length_b   1.000
_cell.length_c   1.000
_cell.angle_alpha   90.00
_cell.angle_beta   90.00
_cell.angle_gamma   90.00
#
_symmetry.space_group_name_H-M   'P 1'
#
loop_
_entity.id
_entity.type
_entity.pdbx_description
1 polymer ?
#
loop_
_entity_poly.entity_id
_entity_poly.type
_entity_poly.pdbx_seq_one_letter_code
_entity_poly.pdbx_strand_id
1 'polypeptide(L)'
;MSGDSHHSRRRRYPKMYMVASDHKVQDHLEGTIRLQRGQLCHQQEGGGHRSARGDHLWVKVIDNGCVVKVERQVLNEVPADLAGLLEPVPDLEIRVKLLSRTQFLQRMTALPLGSEVRVIWNRSQSELAEAELRYRGPLTRGSSAVYFGIQLKVSLKSH
;
A
#
# COMPACT_ATOMS: atom_id res chain seq x y z
N MET A 1 -26.02 37.61 -11.74
CA MET A 1 -25.64 36.84 -10.53
C MET A 1 -25.81 35.38 -10.86
N SER A 2 -24.74 34.70 -11.25
CA SER A 2 -24.78 33.28 -11.65
C SER A 2 -24.11 32.49 -10.55
N GLY A 3 -24.90 31.68 -9.85
CA GLY A 3 -24.41 30.82 -8.78
C GLY A 3 -23.58 29.68 -9.37
N ASP A 4 -22.26 29.78 -9.21
CA ASP A 4 -21.36 28.64 -9.36
C ASP A 4 -21.64 27.66 -8.21
N SER A 5 -22.43 26.64 -8.51
CA SER A 5 -22.57 25.44 -7.69
C SER A 5 -21.22 24.73 -7.67
N HIS A 6 -20.36 25.13 -6.73
CA HIS A 6 -19.27 24.32 -6.21
C HIS A 6 -19.85 23.03 -5.64
N HIS A 7 -20.18 22.08 -6.52
CA HIS A 7 -20.33 20.69 -6.15
C HIS A 7 -19.01 20.31 -5.48
N SER A 8 -19.05 20.21 -4.16
CA SER A 8 -18.05 19.56 -3.33
C SER A 8 -17.85 18.15 -3.88
N ARG A 9 -16.96 18.01 -4.86
CA ARG A 9 -16.43 16.71 -5.27
C ARG A 9 -15.71 16.20 -4.04
N ARG A 10 -16.42 15.40 -3.23
CA ARG A 10 -15.83 14.53 -2.22
C ARG A 10 -14.60 13.93 -2.88
N ARG A 11 -13.39 14.32 -2.43
CA ARG A 11 -12.12 13.79 -2.93
C ARG A 11 -12.27 12.28 -2.87
N ARG A 12 -12.46 11.63 -4.01
CA ARG A 12 -12.40 10.18 -4.06
C ARG A 12 -10.95 9.84 -3.75
N TYR A 13 -10.72 8.91 -2.83
CA TYR A 13 -9.38 8.41 -2.62
C TYR A 13 -8.85 7.88 -3.96
N PRO A 14 -7.59 8.18 -4.32
CA PRO A 14 -7.00 7.66 -5.55
C PRO A 14 -7.13 6.15 -5.60
N LYS A 15 -7.43 5.59 -6.77
CA LYS A 15 -7.45 4.13 -6.94
C LYS A 15 -6.03 3.59 -6.76
N MET A 16 -5.92 2.50 -6.01
CA MET A 16 -4.66 1.82 -5.73
C MET A 16 -4.53 0.60 -6.63
N TYR A 17 -3.32 0.36 -7.10
CA TYR A 17 -2.97 -0.79 -7.92
C TYR A 17 -1.70 -1.45 -7.40
N MET A 18 -1.50 -2.73 -7.72
CA MET A 18 -0.25 -3.44 -7.54
C MET A 18 0.18 -4.03 -8.87
N VAL A 19 1.47 -3.95 -9.20
CA VAL A 19 2.04 -4.56 -10.40
C VAL A 19 1.91 -6.08 -10.29
N ALA A 20 1.21 -6.68 -11.26
CA ALA A 20 0.88 -8.11 -11.28
C ALA A 20 2.04 -8.98 -11.78
N SER A 21 2.89 -8.44 -12.66
CA SER A 21 4.05 -9.10 -13.26
C SER A 21 5.13 -8.07 -13.61
N ASP A 22 6.39 -8.49 -13.61
CA ASP A 22 7.49 -7.66 -14.09
C ASP A 22 7.19 -7.13 -15.50
N HIS A 23 7.38 -5.83 -15.70
CA HIS A 23 7.04 -5.16 -16.94
C HIS A 23 8.04 -4.03 -17.24
N LYS A 24 8.35 -3.83 -18.52
CA LYS A 24 9.22 -2.73 -18.95
C LYS A 24 8.38 -1.66 -19.59
N VAL A 25 8.50 -0.43 -19.11
CA VAL A 25 7.84 0.75 -19.68
C VAL A 25 8.90 1.62 -20.32
N GLN A 26 8.60 2.17 -21.50
CA GLN A 26 9.42 3.23 -22.08
C GLN A 26 8.90 4.58 -21.61
N ASP A 27 9.76 5.35 -20.95
CA ASP A 27 9.58 6.76 -20.68
C ASP A 27 10.50 7.58 -21.59
N HIS A 28 9.96 8.65 -22.17
CA HIS A 28 10.69 9.45 -23.16
C HIS A 28 11.84 10.28 -22.56
N LEU A 29 11.86 10.47 -21.23
CA LEU A 29 12.88 11.24 -20.51
C LEU A 29 13.84 10.33 -19.73
N GLU A 30 13.30 9.30 -19.05
CA GLU A 30 14.07 8.39 -18.19
C GLU A 30 14.54 7.11 -18.90
N GLY A 31 14.08 6.86 -20.12
CA GLY A 31 14.40 5.65 -20.87
C GLY A 31 13.56 4.45 -20.43
N THR A 32 14.16 3.26 -20.35
CA THR A 32 13.40 2.04 -19.97
C THR A 32 13.30 1.91 -18.45
N ILE A 33 12.08 2.05 -17.92
CA ILE A 33 11.77 1.85 -16.50
C ILE A 33 11.31 0.40 -16.31
N ARG A 34 11.92 -0.30 -15.35
CA ARG A 34 11.49 -1.65 -14.95
C ARG A 34 10.52 -1.57 -13.78
N LEU A 35 9.28 -1.98 -14.04
CA LEU A 35 8.30 -2.26 -13.00
C LEU A 35 8.47 -3.69 -12.52
N GLN A 36 8.48 -3.87 -11.20
CA GLN A 36 8.60 -5.16 -10.55
C GLN A 36 7.26 -5.58 -9.96
N ARG A 37 6.94 -6.87 -10.08
CA ARG A 37 5.78 -7.47 -9.43
C ARG A 37 5.76 -7.12 -7.93
N GLY A 38 4.60 -6.71 -7.42
CA GLY A 38 4.43 -6.32 -6.02
C GLY A 38 4.62 -4.84 -5.72
N GLN A 39 5.16 -4.03 -6.64
CA GLN A 39 5.18 -2.58 -6.47
C GLN A 39 3.75 -2.03 -6.41
N LEU A 40 3.52 -1.06 -5.51
CA LEU A 40 2.24 -0.40 -5.36
C LEU A 40 2.19 0.87 -6.19
N CYS A 41 1.01 1.23 -6.68
CA CYS A 41 0.81 2.38 -7.55
C CYS A 41 -0.47 3.14 -7.22
N HIS A 42 -0.43 4.46 -7.34
CA HIS A 42 -1.60 5.34 -7.32
C HIS A 42 -1.99 5.70 -8.75
N GLN A 43 -3.25 5.50 -9.11
CA GLN A 43 -3.76 6.07 -10.35
C GLN A 43 -3.72 7.60 -10.28
N GLN A 44 -3.22 8.24 -11.33
CA GLN A 44 -3.25 9.69 -11.49
C GLN A 44 -4.58 10.12 -12.10
N GLU A 45 -5.31 11.00 -11.41
CA GLU A 45 -6.47 11.69 -11.98
C GLU A 45 -5.98 12.79 -12.92
N GLY A 46 -6.42 12.78 -14.18
CA GLY A 46 -6.06 13.84 -15.15
C GLY A 46 -5.29 13.36 -16.38
N GLY A 47 -4.98 12.07 -16.49
CA GLY A 47 -4.47 11.49 -17.74
C GLY A 47 -5.54 11.45 -18.82
N GLY A 48 -6.05 12.59 -19.31
CA GLY A 48 -7.05 12.69 -20.38
C GLY A 48 -8.42 12.08 -20.04
N HIS A 49 -9.49 12.80 -20.35
CA HIS A 49 -10.90 12.40 -20.11
C HIS A 49 -11.35 11.07 -20.78
N ARG A 50 -10.45 10.36 -21.48
CA ARG A 50 -10.70 9.12 -22.24
C ARG A 50 -10.15 7.85 -21.57
N SER A 51 -9.37 7.95 -20.49
CA SER A 51 -8.56 6.83 -19.97
C SER A 51 -9.27 5.91 -18.97
N ALA A 52 -10.50 6.24 -18.55
CA ALA A 52 -11.28 5.36 -17.69
C ALA A 52 -11.70 4.04 -18.38
N ARG A 53 -11.72 4.02 -19.72
CA ARG A 53 -12.02 2.84 -20.57
C ARG A 53 -10.85 2.40 -21.44
N GLY A 54 -9.67 2.99 -21.28
CA GLY A 54 -8.50 2.64 -22.07
C GLY A 54 -7.75 1.43 -21.51
N ASP A 55 -7.01 0.76 -22.38
CA ASP A 55 -6.13 -0.36 -22.02
C ASP A 55 -4.92 0.08 -21.19
N HIS A 56 -4.75 1.39 -20.97
CA HIS A 56 -3.63 1.97 -20.26
C HIS A 56 -4.08 2.91 -19.13
N LEU A 57 -3.25 3.00 -18.09
CA LEU A 57 -3.42 3.86 -16.94
C LEU A 57 -2.14 4.66 -16.68
N TRP A 58 -2.30 5.93 -16.34
CA TRP A 58 -1.23 6.71 -15.73
C TRP A 58 -1.19 6.41 -14.24
N VAL A 59 -0.05 5.91 -13.76
CA VAL A 59 0.15 5.57 -12.37
C VAL A 59 1.43 6.19 -11.83
N LYS A 60 1.40 6.61 -10.56
CA LYS A 60 2.60 6.91 -9.79
C LYS A 60 2.97 5.67 -9.00
N VAL A 61 4.16 5.13 -9.20
CA VAL A 61 4.69 4.00 -8.42
C VAL A 61 5.12 4.54 -7.05
N ILE A 62 4.60 3.97 -5.98
CA ILE A 62 4.84 4.45 -4.62
C ILE A 62 6.28 4.15 -4.20
N ASP A 63 6.78 2.96 -4.53
CA ASP A 63 8.07 2.44 -4.08
C ASP A 63 9.28 3.24 -4.59
N ASN A 64 9.17 3.90 -5.76
CA ASN A 64 10.26 4.68 -6.35
C ASN A 64 9.86 6.09 -6.81
N GLY A 65 8.58 6.45 -6.76
CA GLY A 65 8.07 7.78 -7.09
C GLY A 65 7.85 8.05 -8.58
N CYS A 66 8.29 7.17 -9.48
CA CYS A 66 8.16 7.35 -10.93
C CYS A 66 6.69 7.41 -11.36
N VAL A 67 6.39 8.22 -12.38
CA VAL A 67 5.05 8.31 -12.99
C VAL A 67 5.10 7.75 -14.39
N VAL A 68 4.33 6.70 -14.66
CA VAL A 68 4.41 5.92 -15.89
C VAL A 68 3.03 5.61 -16.45
N LYS A 69 2.95 5.46 -17.77
CA LYS A 69 1.77 4.93 -18.46
C LYS A 69 1.93 3.42 -18.62
N VAL A 70 0.99 2.66 -18.06
CA VAL A 70 1.11 1.21 -17.92
C VAL A 70 -0.17 0.55 -18.43
N GLU A 71 -0.03 -0.60 -19.07
CA GLU A 71 -1.19 -1.40 -19.48
C GLU A 71 -1.99 -1.86 -18.26
N ARG A 72 -3.32 -1.77 -18.33
CA ARG A 72 -4.21 -2.16 -17.23
C ARG A 72 -4.06 -3.64 -16.87
N GLN A 73 -3.79 -4.50 -17.85
CA GLN A 73 -3.65 -5.95 -17.65
C GLN A 73 -2.45 -6.35 -16.77
N VAL A 74 -1.44 -5.48 -16.65
CA VAL A 74 -0.29 -5.73 -15.76
C VAL A 74 -0.51 -5.17 -14.35
N LEU A 75 -1.71 -4.66 -14.05
CA LEU A 75 -2.07 -4.06 -12.77
C LEU A 75 -3.27 -4.79 -12.15
N ASN A 76 -3.16 -5.12 -10.86
CA ASN A 76 -4.30 -5.59 -10.06
C ASN A 76 -4.81 -4.42 -9.20
N GLU A 77 -6.12 -4.14 -9.24
CA GLU A 77 -6.73 -3.16 -8.35
C GLU A 77 -6.66 -3.67 -6.91
N VAL A 78 -6.22 -2.82 -5.98
CA VAL A 78 -6.09 -3.14 -4.56
C VAL A 78 -7.01 -2.21 -3.75
N PRO A 79 -7.82 -2.73 -2.82
CA PRO A 79 -8.56 -1.88 -1.90
C PRO A 79 -7.62 -0.97 -1.09
N ALA A 80 -7.98 0.30 -0.89
CA ALA A 80 -7.10 1.29 -0.31
C ALA A 80 -6.67 0.97 1.14
N ASP A 81 -7.57 0.35 1.91
CA ASP A 81 -7.31 -0.14 3.27
C ASP A 81 -6.27 -1.28 3.28
N LEU A 82 -6.34 -2.19 2.31
CA LEU A 82 -5.34 -3.25 2.16
C LEU A 82 -4.00 -2.70 1.65
N ALA A 83 -4.04 -1.75 0.70
CA ALA A 83 -2.84 -1.11 0.19
C ALA A 83 -2.06 -0.39 1.30
N GLY A 84 -2.76 0.27 2.23
CA GLY A 84 -2.14 0.91 3.40
C GLY A 84 -1.38 -0.08 4.30
N LEU A 85 -1.88 -1.30 4.48
CA LEU A 85 -1.15 -2.34 5.23
C LEU A 85 0.06 -2.92 4.47
N LEU A 86 0.01 -2.89 3.13
CA LEU A 86 1.03 -3.47 2.27
C LEU A 86 2.18 -2.50 1.97
N GLU A 87 1.90 -1.19 1.98
CA GLU A 87 2.88 -0.12 1.70
C GLU A 87 4.14 -0.21 2.60
N PRO A 88 4.05 -0.45 3.93
CA PRO A 88 5.23 -0.61 4.78
C PRO A 88 6.04 -1.90 4.57
N VAL A 89 5.55 -2.87 3.79
CA VAL A 89 6.21 -4.17 3.60
C VAL A 89 7.30 -4.01 2.53
N PRO A 90 8.60 -4.06 2.86
CA PRO A 90 9.67 -3.74 1.91
C PRO A 90 9.96 -4.86 0.91
N ASP A 91 9.70 -6.12 1.30
CA ASP A 91 9.91 -7.27 0.44
C ASP A 91 8.69 -7.46 -0.46
N LEU A 92 8.89 -7.30 -1.77
CA LEU A 92 7.83 -7.34 -2.77
C LEU A 92 7.17 -8.73 -2.85
N GLU A 93 7.92 -9.82 -2.70
CA GLU A 93 7.37 -11.17 -2.74
C GLU A 93 6.52 -11.47 -1.51
N ILE A 94 6.95 -11.04 -0.33
CA ILE A 94 6.13 -11.10 0.89
C ILE A 94 4.87 -10.26 0.71
N ARG A 95 4.98 -9.05 0.14
CA ARG A 95 3.84 -8.16 -0.09
C ARG A 95 2.79 -8.82 -0.98
N VAL A 96 3.20 -9.47 -2.07
CA VAL A 96 2.26 -10.19 -2.94
C VAL A 96 1.64 -11.39 -2.24
N LYS A 97 2.42 -12.16 -1.46
CA LYS A 97 1.91 -13.27 -0.65
C LYS A 97 0.91 -12.81 0.41
N LEU A 98 1.04 -11.59 0.93
CA LEU A 98 0.08 -11.02 1.86
C LEU A 98 -1.22 -10.59 1.17
N LEU A 99 -1.14 -10.04 -0.04
CA LEU A 99 -2.33 -9.64 -0.79
C LEU A 99 -3.27 -10.83 -1.07
N SER A 100 -2.73 -12.03 -1.30
CA SER A 100 -3.57 -13.24 -1.46
C SER A 100 -4.26 -13.69 -0.17
N ARG A 101 -3.87 -13.13 0.98
CA ARG A 101 -4.45 -13.39 2.30
C ARG A 101 -5.37 -12.25 2.73
N THR A 102 -6.29 -11.85 1.87
CA THR A 102 -7.19 -10.69 2.09
C THR A 102 -7.94 -10.76 3.42
N GLN A 103 -8.47 -11.92 3.81
CA GLN A 103 -9.15 -12.10 5.10
C GLN A 103 -8.22 -11.84 6.30
N PHE A 104 -6.95 -12.23 6.19
CA PHE A 104 -5.97 -11.92 7.23
C PHE A 104 -5.73 -10.41 7.31
N LEU A 105 -5.50 -9.76 6.17
CA LEU A 105 -5.32 -8.31 6.13
C LEU A 105 -6.54 -7.55 6.66
N GLN A 106 -7.76 -7.98 6.32
CA GLN A 106 -9.01 -7.42 6.86
C GLN A 106 -9.11 -7.57 8.38
N ARG A 107 -8.65 -8.69 8.95
CA ARG A 107 -8.56 -8.82 10.41
C ARG A 107 -7.52 -7.87 11.00
N MET A 108 -6.40 -7.66 10.31
CA MET A 108 -5.36 -6.73 10.75
C MET A 108 -5.83 -5.26 10.68
N THR A 109 -6.60 -4.86 9.67
CA THR A 109 -7.18 -3.50 9.62
C THR A 109 -8.17 -3.26 10.75
N ALA A 110 -8.85 -4.30 11.23
CA ALA A 110 -9.84 -4.23 12.30
C ALA A 110 -9.27 -4.50 13.70
N LEU A 111 -8.00 -4.88 13.82
CA LEU A 111 -7.40 -5.31 15.10
C LEU A 111 -7.54 -4.23 16.18
N PRO A 112 -8.25 -4.48 17.29
CA PRO A 112 -8.46 -3.49 18.34
C PRO A 112 -7.17 -3.09 19.06
N LEU A 113 -7.05 -1.83 19.46
CA LEU A 113 -6.02 -1.43 20.43
C LEU A 113 -6.23 -2.20 21.74
N GLY A 114 -5.13 -2.59 22.38
CA GLY A 114 -5.14 -3.47 23.54
C GLY A 114 -5.10 -4.96 23.22
N SER A 115 -5.20 -5.34 21.94
CA SER A 115 -5.10 -6.75 21.55
C SER A 115 -3.73 -7.33 21.86
N GLU A 116 -3.71 -8.53 22.44
CA GLU A 116 -2.47 -9.31 22.59
C GLU A 116 -2.03 -9.84 21.22
N VAL A 117 -0.76 -9.63 20.91
CA VAL A 117 -0.16 -10.02 19.63
C VAL A 117 1.18 -10.70 19.86
N ARG A 118 1.60 -11.47 18.86
CA ARG A 118 2.93 -12.05 18.79
C ARG A 118 3.66 -11.46 17.61
N VAL A 119 4.86 -10.95 17.84
CA VAL A 119 5.63 -10.23 16.83
C VAL A 119 7.03 -10.82 16.66
N ILE A 120 7.52 -10.78 15.43
CA ILE A 120 8.95 -10.95 15.15
C ILE A 120 9.56 -9.55 15.26
N TRP A 121 10.22 -9.25 16.38
CA TRP A 121 10.84 -7.94 16.61
C TRP A 121 12.33 -7.92 16.23
N ASN A 122 12.95 -9.10 16.13
CA ASN A 122 14.32 -9.27 15.70
C ASN A 122 14.40 -10.35 14.62
N ARG A 123 14.88 -10.01 13.42
CA ARG A 123 15.00 -10.96 12.29
C ARG A 123 15.98 -12.10 12.55
N SER A 124 16.93 -11.94 13.47
CA SER A 124 17.86 -13.02 13.85
C SER A 124 17.28 -13.98 14.89
N GLN A 125 16.16 -13.63 15.52
CA GLN A 125 15.45 -14.49 16.45
C GLN A 125 14.19 -15.03 15.79
N SER A 126 14.12 -16.35 15.61
CA SER A 126 12.91 -17.03 15.14
C SER A 126 11.79 -17.05 16.19
N GLU A 127 12.06 -16.54 17.40
CA GLU A 127 11.10 -16.53 18.49
C GLU A 127 10.14 -15.34 18.38
N LEU A 128 8.86 -15.64 18.58
CA LEU A 128 7.81 -14.63 18.65
C LEU A 128 7.78 -14.02 20.05
N ALA A 129 7.94 -12.71 20.14
CA ALA A 129 7.76 -11.99 21.39
C ALA A 129 6.28 -11.65 21.60
N GLU A 130 5.80 -11.83 22.83
CA GLU A 130 4.47 -11.39 23.23
C GLU A 130 4.43 -9.86 23.40
N ALA A 131 3.35 -9.25 22.94
CA ALA A 131 3.19 -7.82 22.96
C ALA A 131 1.71 -7.42 23.01
N GLU A 132 1.47 -6.14 23.22
CA GLU A 132 0.14 -5.53 23.15
C GLU A 132 0.11 -4.46 22.06
N LEU A 133 -0.94 -4.42 21.26
CA LEU A 133 -1.13 -3.39 20.23
C LEU A 133 -1.50 -2.04 20.88
N ARG A 134 -0.67 -1.01 20.70
CA ARG A 134 -0.89 0.34 21.26
C ARG A 134 -1.20 1.40 20.21
N TYR A 135 -0.81 1.17 18.96
CA TYR A 135 -1.01 2.12 17.88
C TYR A 135 -1.33 1.43 16.56
N ARG A 136 -2.27 1.98 15.80
CA ARG A 136 -2.58 1.54 14.43
C ARG A 136 -2.85 2.77 13.57
N GLY A 137 -1.96 3.06 12.62
CA GLY A 137 -2.14 4.18 11.72
C GLY A 137 -0.86 4.65 11.04
N PRO A 138 -0.91 5.76 10.30
CA PRO A 138 0.26 6.31 9.61
C PRO A 138 1.23 7.01 10.54
N LEU A 139 2.53 6.93 10.25
CA LEU A 139 3.55 7.63 11.04
C LEU A 139 3.67 9.12 10.67
N THR A 140 3.25 9.50 9.46
CA THR A 140 3.33 10.86 8.94
C THR A 140 1.98 11.33 8.41
N ARG A 141 1.73 12.64 8.54
CA ARG A 141 0.48 13.25 8.07
C ARG A 141 0.40 13.14 6.55
N GLY A 142 -0.71 12.61 6.04
CA GLY A 142 -0.94 12.47 4.60
C GLY A 142 -0.45 11.15 3.98
N SER A 143 0.24 10.29 4.75
CA SER A 143 0.54 8.91 4.33
C SER A 143 -0.66 7.98 4.56
N SER A 144 -0.85 7.03 3.65
CA SER A 144 -1.81 5.92 3.78
C SER A 144 -1.21 4.67 4.44
N ALA A 145 0.11 4.62 4.59
CA ALA A 145 0.83 3.49 5.16
C ALA A 145 0.39 3.23 6.61
N VAL A 146 -0.01 2.01 6.93
CA VAL A 146 -0.51 1.65 8.26
C VAL A 146 0.58 0.90 9.02
N TYR A 147 1.03 1.49 10.12
CA TYR A 147 1.99 0.90 11.04
C TYR A 147 1.28 0.43 12.32
N PHE A 148 1.76 -0.69 12.86
CA PHE A 148 1.32 -1.22 14.16
C PHE A 148 2.40 -0.91 15.20
N GLY A 149 2.11 -0.01 16.13
CA GLY A 149 2.97 0.24 17.29
C GLY A 149 2.58 -0.69 18.42
N ILE A 150 3.57 -1.44 18.93
CA ILE A 150 3.37 -2.50 19.92
C ILE A 150 4.19 -2.21 21.17
N GLN A 151 3.69 -2.65 22.31
CA GLN A 151 4.41 -2.68 23.58
C GLN A 151 4.79 -4.13 23.87
N LEU A 152 6.09 -4.44 23.87
CA LEU A 152 6.58 -5.77 24.23
C LEU A 152 6.23 -6.07 25.69
N LYS A 153 5.72 -7.27 25.94
CA LYS A 153 5.65 -7.80 27.30
C LYS A 153 7.07 -8.24 27.66
N VAL A 154 7.72 -7.50 28.55
CA VAL A 154 9.06 -7.85 29.02
C VAL A 154 8.96 -9.22 29.70
N SER A 155 9.54 -10.25 29.09
CA SER A 155 9.85 -11.47 29.83
C SER A 155 11.07 -11.13 30.69
N LEU A 156 10.83 -10.83 31.98
CA LEU A 156 11.89 -10.78 32.98
C LEU A 156 12.47 -12.19 33.11
N LYS A 157 13.35 -12.59 32.19
CA LYS A 157 14.34 -13.62 32.43
C LYS A 157 15.63 -12.92 32.82
N SER A 158 15.65 -12.44 34.06
CA SER A 158 16.88 -12.16 34.79
C SER A 158 17.63 -13.48 34.93
N HIS A 159 18.77 -13.59 34.26
CA HIS A 159 19.82 -14.56 34.57
C HIS A 159 20.71 -14.01 35.66
#